data_AF-A0A7S6S146-F1
#
_entry.id   AF-A0A7S6S146-F1
#
_cell.length_a   1.000
_cell.length_b   1.000
_cell.length_c   1.000
_cell.angle_alpha   90.00
_cell.angle_beta   90.00
_cell.angle_gamma   90.00
#
_symmetry.space_group_name_H-M   'P 1'
#
loop_
_entity.id
_entity.type
_entity.pdbx_description
1 polymer ?
#
loop_
_entity_poly.entity_id
_entity_poly.type
_entity_poly.pdbx_seq_one_letter_code
_entity_poly.pdbx_strand_id
1 'polypeptide(L)'
;MLVLSRQRDESIMIGDNVQITVVDIRGDKVRLGIVAPAEISVHRKEVYEAIQRENRKAAGVRADDVASLAPAPRKAPVPPDDNKR
;
A
#
# COMPACT_ATOMS: atom_id res chain seq x y z
N MET A 1 16.65 -9.57 17.13
CA MET A 1 17.27 -8.60 16.20
C MET A 1 18.65 -9.15 15.86
N LEU A 2 18.98 -9.31 14.58
CA LEU A 2 20.31 -9.70 14.11
C LEU A 2 21.02 -8.46 13.57
N VAL A 3 22.28 -8.23 13.96
CA VAL A 3 23.06 -7.05 13.56
C VAL A 3 24.23 -7.50 12.71
N LEU A 4 24.33 -6.95 11.50
CA LEU A 4 25.41 -7.23 10.56
C LEU A 4 26.00 -5.91 10.09
N SER A 5 27.32 -5.75 10.23
CA SER A 5 28.04 -4.61 9.68
C SER A 5 28.44 -4.92 8.24
N ARG A 6 28.03 -4.06 7.31
CA ARG A 6 28.36 -4.14 5.88
C ARG A 6 29.04 -2.86 5.40
N GLN A 7 29.96 -3.00 4.45
CA GLN A 7 30.56 -1.89 3.72
C GLN A 7 29.79 -1.59 2.43
N ARG A 8 30.17 -0.52 1.75
CA ARG A 8 29.63 -0.18 0.43
C ARG A 8 29.81 -1.35 -0.54
N ASP A 9 28.79 -1.57 -1.37
CA ASP A 9 28.71 -2.62 -2.39
C ASP A 9 28.62 -4.05 -1.82
N GLU A 10 28.59 -4.23 -0.50
CA GLU A 10 28.27 -5.52 0.11
C GLU A 10 26.76 -5.75 0.19
N SER A 11 26.36 -7.03 0.14
CA SER A 11 24.96 -7.46 0.18
C SER A 11 24.66 -8.44 1.31
N ILE A 12 23.41 -8.42 1.78
CA ILE A 12 22.82 -9.33 2.76
C ILE A 12 21.68 -10.07 2.07
N MET A 13 21.64 -11.39 2.21
CA MET A 13 20.54 -12.23 1.72
C MET A 13 19.59 -12.56 2.87
N ILE A 14 18.28 -12.46 2.62
CA ILE A 14 17.22 -12.90 3.53
C ILE A 14 16.44 -14.02 2.82
N GLY A 15 16.58 -15.25 3.32
CA GLY A 15 16.15 -16.43 2.59
C GLY A 15 16.84 -16.53 1.24
N ASP A 16 16.12 -16.99 0.23
CA ASP A 16 16.66 -17.17 -1.13
C ASP A 16 16.19 -16.09 -2.12
N ASN A 17 15.23 -15.27 -1.70
CA ASN A 17 14.48 -14.39 -2.61
C ASN A 17 14.71 -12.89 -2.38
N VAL A 18 15.31 -12.50 -1.25
CA VAL A 18 15.49 -11.08 -0.91
C VAL A 18 16.97 -10.76 -0.75
N GLN A 19 17.45 -9.80 -1.53
CA GLN A 19 18.81 -9.28 -1.46
C GLN A 19 18.77 -7.80 -1.06
N ILE A 20 19.54 -7.44 -0.05
CA ILE A 20 19.73 -6.05 0.39
C ILE A 20 21.17 -5.67 0.12
N THR A 21 21.40 -4.64 -0.68
CA THR A 21 22.73 -4.17 -1.05
C THR A 21 22.97 -2.76 -0.53
N VAL A 22 24.13 -2.51 0.05
CA VAL A 22 24.52 -1.16 0.48
C VAL A 22 25.06 -0.40 -0.72
N VAL A 23 24.24 0.48 -1.31
CA VAL A 23 24.57 1.19 -2.56
C VAL A 23 25.51 2.38 -2.32
N ASP A 24 25.30 3.11 -1.23
CA ASP A 24 26.11 4.28 -0.91
C ASP A 24 26.04 4.58 0.59
N ILE A 25 27.14 5.09 1.15
CA ILE A 25 27.21 5.52 2.53
C ILE A 25 27.71 6.97 2.52
N ARG A 26 26.88 7.89 3.02
CA ARG A 26 27.20 9.32 3.10
C ARG A 26 27.02 9.81 4.53
N GLY A 27 28.12 9.86 5.27
CA GLY A 27 28.08 10.17 6.71
C GLY A 27 27.12 9.23 7.42
N ASP A 28 26.05 9.79 7.98
CA ASP A 28 25.04 9.04 8.73
C ASP A 28 23.92 8.45 7.86
N LYS A 29 23.87 8.77 6.57
CA LYS A 29 22.84 8.28 5.65
C LYS A 29 23.35 7.13 4.81
N VAL A 30 22.61 6.04 4.81
CA VAL A 30 22.90 4.85 4.01
C VAL A 30 21.82 4.68 2.94
N ARG A 31 22.23 4.45 1.70
CA ARG A 31 21.34 4.03 0.61
C ARG A 31 21.35 2.51 0.54
N LEU A 32 20.17 1.93 0.69
CA LEU A 32 19.95 0.50 0.57
C LEU A 32 19.20 0.22 -0.73
N GLY A 33 19.77 -0.65 -1.56
CA GLY A 33 19.07 -1.30 -2.65
C GLY A 33 18.41 -2.55 -2.11
N ILE A 34 17.13 -2.77 -2.41
CA ILE A 34 16.39 -3.96 -1.99
C ILE A 34 15.86 -4.61 -3.26
N VAL A 35 16.26 -5.85 -3.50
CA VAL A 35 15.76 -6.70 -4.57
C VAL A 35 14.94 -7.79 -3.92
N ALA A 36 13.66 -7.87 -4.29
CA ALA A 36 12.73 -8.87 -3.81
C ALA A 36 11.74 -9.22 -4.95
N PRO A 37 11.18 -10.43 -4.99
CA PRO A 37 10.12 -10.80 -5.93
C PRO A 37 8.85 -9.97 -5.69
N ALA A 38 8.00 -9.88 -6.71
CA ALA A 38 6.77 -9.08 -6.68
C ALA A 38 5.76 -9.52 -5.59
N GLU A 39 5.86 -10.76 -5.13
CA GLU A 39 5.06 -11.30 -4.03
C GLU A 39 5.38 -10.65 -2.69
N ILE A 40 6.60 -10.11 -2.53
CA ILE A 40 7.09 -9.49 -1.30
C ILE A 40 7.08 -7.97 -1.46
N SER A 41 6.06 -7.33 -0.90
CA SER A 41 5.95 -5.87 -0.91
C SER A 41 7.00 -5.21 -0.01
N VAL A 42 7.83 -4.34 -0.60
CA VAL A 42 8.83 -3.56 0.14
C VAL A 42 8.28 -2.17 0.42
N HIS A 43 8.13 -1.84 1.70
CA HIS A 43 7.63 -0.53 2.14
C HIS A 43 8.55 0.10 3.17
N ARG A 44 8.51 1.43 3.25
CA ARG A 44 9.11 2.13 4.38
C ARG A 44 8.27 1.91 5.61
N LYS A 45 8.91 1.76 6.78
CA LYS A 45 8.24 1.38 8.03
C LYS A 45 7.10 2.33 8.38
N GLU A 46 7.32 3.64 8.25
CA GLU A 46 6.35 4.68 8.55
C GLU A 46 5.11 4.61 7.65
N VAL A 47 5.29 4.25 6.38
CA VAL A 47 4.20 4.08 5.42
C VAL A 47 3.40 2.83 5.75
N TYR A 48 4.08 1.73 6.06
CA TYR A 48 3.44 0.48 6.44
C TYR A 48 2.58 0.63 7.71
N GLU A 49 3.09 1.31 8.74
CA GLU A 49 2.35 1.57 9.97
C GLU A 49 1.14 2.48 9.75
N ALA A 50 1.25 3.48 8.88
CA ALA A 50 0.13 4.35 8.51
C ALA A 50 -0.98 3.56 7.80
N ILE A 51 -0.62 2.73 6.81
CA ILE A 51 -1.58 1.89 6.06
C ILE A 51 -2.27 0.90 7.01
N GLN A 52 -1.53 0.22 7.89
CA GLN A 52 -2.13 -0.70 8.85
C GLN A 52 -3.13 -0.01 9.80
N ARG A 53 -2.78 1.20 10.25
CA ARG A 53 -3.65 1.98 11.14
C ARG A 53 -4.94 2.38 10.45
N GLU A 54 -4.85 2.82 9.20
CA GLU A 54 -6.01 3.23 8.42
C GLU A 54 -6.90 2.05 8.03
N ASN A 55 -6.30 0.93 7.58
CA ASN A 55 -7.04 -0.30 7.31
C ASN A 55 -7.78 -0.81 8.55
N ARG A 56 -7.19 -0.69 9.74
CA ARG A 56 -7.85 -1.07 11.00
C ARG A 56 -9.03 -0.17 11.33
N LYS A 57 -8.95 1.13 11.04
CA LYS A 57 -10.08 2.06 11.20
C LYS A 57 -11.19 1.76 10.19
N ALA A 58 -10.83 1.52 8.93
CA ALA A 58 -11.78 1.17 7.88
C ALA A 58 -12.49 -0.17 8.14
N ALA A 59 -11.78 -1.17 8.66
CA ALA A 59 -12.35 -2.46 9.05
C ALA A 59 -13.31 -2.39 10.24
N GLY A 60 -13.29 -1.28 11.00
CA GLY A 60 -14.23 -1.02 12.10
C GLY A 60 -15.51 -0.29 11.70
N VAL A 61 -15.65 0.11 10.44
CA VAL A 61 -16.85 0.79 9.93
C VAL A 61 -17.98 -0.24 9.79
N ARG A 62 -19.13 0.02 10.44
CA ARG A 62 -20.28 -0.89 10.38
C ARG A 62 -20.99 -0.74 9.03
N ALA A 63 -21.63 -1.82 8.57
CA ALA A 63 -22.45 -1.81 7.36
C ALA A 63 -23.55 -0.73 7.40
N ASP A 64 -23.97 -0.32 8.59
CA ASP A 64 -24.95 0.74 8.79
C ASP A 64 -24.41 2.14 8.44
N ASP A 65 -23.11 2.39 8.64
CA ASP A 65 -22.49 3.69 8.34
C ASP A 65 -22.37 3.91 6.82
N VAL A 66 -22.11 2.84 6.06
CA VAL A 66 -22.00 2.90 4.58
C VAL A 66 -23.34 3.04 3.87
N ALA A 67 -24.44 2.57 4.48
CA ALA A 67 -25.78 2.71 3.91
C ALA A 67 -26.25 4.18 3.83
N SER A 68 -25.77 5.03 4.74
CA SER A 68 -26.09 6.46 4.77
C SER A 68 -25.38 7.29 3.68
N LEU A 69 -24.36 6.72 3.03
CA LEU A 69 -23.53 7.38 2.03
C LEU A 69 -23.85 6.95 0.58
N ALA A 70 -24.85 6.08 0.38
CA ALA A 70 -25.26 5.65 -0.95
C ALA A 70 -25.78 6.85 -1.77
N PRO A 71 -25.18 7.16 -2.93
CA PRO A 71 -25.72 8.19 -3.80
C PRO A 71 -27.09 7.76 -4.33
N ALA A 72 -28.08 8.65 -4.20
CA ALA A 72 -29.43 8.40 -4.68
C ALA A 72 -29.42 7.89 -6.13
N PRO A 73 -30.20 6.86 -6.48
CA PRO A 73 -30.27 6.38 -7.84
C PRO A 73 -30.72 7.54 -8.74
N ARG A 74 -29.85 7.96 -9.67
CA ARG A 74 -30.20 8.94 -10.70
C ARG A 74 -31.37 8.35 -11.48
N LYS A 75 -32.58 8.89 -11.29
CA LYS A 75 -33.76 8.50 -12.06
C LYS A 75 -33.40 8.60 -13.54
N ALA A 76 -33.52 7.49 -14.26
CA ALA A 76 -33.40 7.49 -15.72
C ALA A 76 -34.43 8.48 -16.30
N PRO A 77 -34.07 9.27 -17.32
CA PRO A 77 -35.04 10.15 -17.97
C PRO A 77 -36.16 9.29 -18.56
N VAL A 78 -37.40 9.60 -18.17
CA VAL A 78 -38.60 8.94 -18.71
C VAL A 78 -38.68 9.27 -20.20
N PRO A 79 -38.77 8.28 -21.09
CA PRO A 79 -38.96 8.54 -22.52
C PRO A 79 -40.26 9.34 -22.73
N PRO A 80 -40.29 10.35 -23.63
CA PRO A 80 -41.52 11.05 -23.94
C PRO A 80 -42.55 10.07 -24.53
N ASP A 81 -43.75 10.14 -23.95
CA ASP A 81 -44.89 9.29 -24.27
C ASP A 81 -45.51 9.77 -25.61
N ASP A 82 -45.10 9.15 -26.72
CA ASP A 82 -45.65 9.38 -28.07
C ASP A 82 -47.01 8.67 -28.22
N ASN A 83 -47.99 9.07 -27.43
CA ASN A 83 -49.39 8.71 -27.67
C ASN A 83 -50.28 9.96 -27.66
N LYS A 84 -50.11 10.78 -28.70
CA LYS A 84 -51.15 11.71 -29.15
C LYS A 84 -51.69 11.23 -30.49
N ARG A 85 -52.92 10.75 -30.44
CA ARG A 85 -53.86 10.71 -31.56
C ARG A 85 -54.03 12.11 -32.18
#